data_AF-A0A1Y2XA02-F1
#
_entry.id   AF-A0A1Y2XA02-F1
#
_cell.length_a   1.000
_cell.length_b   1.000
_cell.length_c   1.000
_cell.angle_alpha   90.00
_cell.angle_beta   90.00
_cell.angle_gamma   90.00
#
_symmetry.space_group_name_H-M   'P 1'
#
loop_
_entity.id
_entity.type
_entity.pdbx_description
1 polymer ?
#
loop_
_entity_poly.entity_id
_entity_poly.type
_entity_poly.pdbx_seq_one_letter_code
_entity_poly.pdbx_strand_id
1 'polypeptide(L)'
;MLRQDINRIDPKRRNVVDYRKKQFAEPTYKETEYPHRLNFYETPPTADITLEQFEQWAIDRLRVLAELEACSFRNKSSAETAAHMKPLLEKYLPLDSNSSSSTKLSAERQKDHYSHFILRLAFASTEDLRRRFSRVETTLFRLRLAEDTARERNAFIQSLNLDWEPVAEDERNKYFAELSATSGSRKGEEETAWYKVDWERVPDLVEARRVFLRAGKAYVPSKELPSMVTAEFTKRLDRALELTARALPRLDEDDRLTPILDHLSKNFVTPDAGYISSAVAGAEITARNIDNLSSHFPLCMQHLHRSLRRDAHLKHYGRLQYSLFLKGIGLNLEESLIFWRTSFHKITDDTFNKEYRYNVRYAYGDVGGDSNRRGGGSSPFSCQKILMEHPPGPGEAHGCPYRHFNLENLTSLLQQVGVSDRSVLQGVKEDKENQKFHMACNRVFEYVHKNELKKAKDEGIMTAAQLETIVHPNKYFERSYLLKNLGKSNNGDDVKMEGF
;
A
#
# COMPACT_ATOMS: atom_id res chain seq x y z
N MET A 1 32.25 -21.98 -52.63
CA MET A 1 31.93 -22.64 -51.34
C MET A 1 31.37 -21.60 -50.40
N LEU A 2 30.04 -21.49 -50.34
CA LEU A 2 29.33 -20.63 -49.38
C LEU A 2 28.89 -21.49 -48.20
N ARG A 3 29.39 -21.18 -47.01
CA ARG A 3 29.04 -21.87 -45.75
C ARG A 3 27.56 -21.66 -45.46
N GLN A 4 26.80 -22.75 -45.29
CA GLN A 4 25.42 -22.70 -44.80
C GLN A 4 25.41 -22.41 -43.29
N ASP A 5 24.66 -21.41 -42.87
CA ASP A 5 24.40 -21.08 -41.47
C ASP A 5 23.71 -22.25 -40.75
N ILE A 6 24.33 -22.74 -39.68
CA ILE A 6 23.87 -23.88 -38.85
C ILE A 6 22.61 -23.54 -38.03
N ASN A 7 22.13 -22.29 -38.06
CA ASN A 7 20.97 -21.83 -37.27
C ASN A 7 19.65 -21.76 -38.05
N ARG A 8 19.54 -22.35 -39.24
CA ARG A 8 18.27 -22.36 -39.98
C ARG A 8 17.37 -23.50 -39.48
N ILE A 9 16.45 -23.18 -38.58
CA ILE A 9 15.40 -24.09 -38.11
C ILE A 9 14.59 -24.59 -39.32
N ASP A 10 14.47 -25.91 -39.45
CA ASP A 10 13.75 -26.62 -40.51
C ASP A 10 12.32 -26.05 -40.69
N PRO A 11 11.92 -25.63 -41.91
CA PRO A 11 10.60 -25.07 -42.18
C PRO A 11 9.43 -25.96 -41.74
N LYS A 12 9.66 -27.28 -41.56
CA LYS A 12 8.65 -28.23 -41.07
C LYS A 12 8.48 -28.25 -39.55
N ARG A 13 9.35 -27.58 -38.78
CA ARG A 13 9.22 -27.39 -37.31
C ARG A 13 8.64 -26.04 -36.93
N ARG A 14 8.25 -25.23 -37.91
CA ARG A 14 7.50 -24.01 -37.68
C ARG A 14 6.09 -24.46 -37.29
N ASN A 15 5.74 -24.36 -36.00
CA ASN A 15 4.35 -24.30 -35.57
C ASN A 15 3.74 -23.03 -36.20
N VAL A 16 3.46 -23.07 -37.50
CA VAL A 16 2.56 -22.16 -38.17
C VAL A 16 1.20 -22.54 -37.63
N VAL A 17 0.86 -21.90 -36.51
CA VAL A 17 -0.46 -21.94 -35.92
C VAL A 17 -1.37 -21.22 -36.93
N ASP A 18 -1.98 -22.01 -37.80
CA ASP A 18 -2.97 -21.55 -38.76
C ASP A 18 -4.20 -21.07 -37.98
N TYR A 19 -4.28 -19.75 -37.78
CA TYR A 19 -5.31 -19.07 -36.97
C TYR A 19 -6.73 -19.38 -37.46
N ARG A 20 -6.89 -19.77 -38.74
CA ARG A 20 -8.17 -20.17 -39.33
C ARG A 20 -8.67 -21.54 -38.88
N LYS A 21 -7.79 -22.42 -38.37
CA LYS A 21 -8.16 -23.79 -37.94
C LYS A 21 -8.54 -23.90 -36.46
N LYS A 22 -8.39 -22.83 -35.67
CA LYS A 22 -8.84 -22.77 -34.26
C LYS A 22 -10.21 -22.13 -34.07
N GLN A 23 -10.78 -21.52 -35.10
CA GLN A 23 -12.08 -20.85 -35.01
C GLN A 23 -13.24 -21.81 -34.73
N PHE A 24 -13.01 -23.13 -34.86
CA PHE A 24 -13.95 -24.22 -34.57
C PHE A 24 -13.40 -25.25 -33.58
N ALA A 25 -12.30 -24.95 -32.88
CA ALA A 25 -11.90 -25.80 -31.77
C ALA A 25 -12.88 -25.51 -30.63
N GLU A 26 -13.62 -26.52 -30.18
CA GLU A 26 -14.40 -26.40 -28.93
C GLU A 26 -13.44 -25.87 -27.86
N PRO A 27 -13.71 -24.70 -27.27
CA PRO A 27 -12.94 -24.27 -26.13
C PRO A 27 -13.19 -25.34 -25.08
N THR A 28 -12.13 -25.98 -24.58
CA THR A 28 -12.23 -26.85 -23.41
C THR A 28 -12.57 -25.95 -22.21
N TYR A 29 -13.83 -25.50 -22.15
CA TYR A 29 -14.43 -24.82 -21.03
C TYR A 29 -14.49 -25.86 -19.92
N LYS A 30 -13.57 -25.76 -18.97
CA LYS A 30 -13.75 -26.45 -17.70
C LYS A 30 -14.63 -25.52 -16.87
N GLU A 31 -15.89 -25.89 -16.68
CA GLU A 31 -16.72 -25.21 -15.68
C GLU A 31 -15.95 -25.24 -14.36
N THR A 32 -15.62 -24.04 -13.89
CA THR A 32 -14.83 -23.89 -12.67
C THR A 32 -15.79 -23.95 -11.51
N GLU A 33 -15.87 -25.11 -10.86
CA GLU A 33 -16.60 -25.25 -9.61
C GLU A 33 -15.83 -24.53 -8.49
N TYR A 34 -16.57 -23.83 -7.64
CA TYR A 34 -16.01 -23.12 -6.49
C TYR A 34 -16.47 -23.81 -5.18
N PRO A 35 -15.82 -24.89 -4.74
CA PRO A 35 -16.23 -25.61 -3.52
C PRO A 35 -15.90 -24.87 -2.23
N HIS A 36 -14.91 -23.97 -2.26
CA HIS A 36 -14.42 -23.22 -1.09
C HIS A 36 -14.49 -21.71 -1.35
N ARG A 37 -14.53 -20.92 -0.27
CA ARG A 37 -14.40 -19.45 -0.33
C ARG A 37 -12.97 -19.02 -0.66
N LEU A 38 -12.01 -19.77 -0.15
CA LEU A 38 -10.59 -19.56 -0.40
C LEU A 38 -10.21 -20.20 -1.73
N ASN A 39 -9.28 -19.57 -2.45
CA ASN A 39 -8.79 -20.03 -3.74
C ASN A 39 -7.30 -19.67 -3.90
N PHE A 40 -6.53 -20.57 -4.50
CA PHE A 40 -5.11 -20.34 -4.88
C PHE A 40 -4.96 -19.69 -6.26
N TYR A 41 -6.06 -19.54 -6.99
CA TYR A 41 -6.10 -18.90 -8.31
C TYR A 41 -5.09 -19.53 -9.29
N GLU A 42 -5.12 -20.86 -9.36
CA GLU A 42 -4.20 -21.66 -10.17
C GLU A 42 -4.65 -21.74 -11.64
N THR A 43 -5.93 -22.00 -11.85
CA THR A 43 -6.53 -22.15 -13.16
C THR A 43 -7.14 -20.83 -13.63
N PRO A 44 -6.75 -20.28 -14.78
CA PRO A 44 -7.34 -19.04 -15.28
C PRO A 44 -8.83 -19.24 -15.62
N PRO A 45 -9.66 -18.22 -15.41
CA PRO A 45 -11.06 -18.27 -15.79
C PRO A 45 -11.23 -18.37 -17.32
N THR A 46 -12.19 -19.18 -17.77
CA THR A 46 -12.44 -19.43 -19.20
C THR A 46 -13.77 -18.91 -19.71
N ALA A 47 -14.74 -18.58 -18.84
CA ALA A 47 -16.03 -18.08 -19.28
C ALA A 47 -15.96 -16.59 -19.61
N ASP A 48 -16.72 -16.17 -20.62
CA ASP A 48 -16.77 -14.78 -21.08
C ASP A 48 -17.51 -13.89 -20.07
N ILE A 49 -17.03 -12.66 -19.93
CA ILE A 49 -17.64 -11.61 -19.10
C ILE A 49 -17.77 -10.33 -19.93
N THR A 50 -18.69 -9.45 -19.52
CA THR A 50 -18.82 -8.15 -20.20
C THR A 50 -17.63 -7.24 -19.85
N LEU A 51 -17.36 -6.24 -20.70
CA LEU A 51 -16.32 -5.24 -20.43
C LEU A 51 -16.61 -4.44 -19.14
N GLU A 52 -17.89 -4.15 -18.89
CA GLU A 52 -18.33 -3.49 -17.65
C GLU A 52 -18.05 -4.34 -16.42
N GLN A 53 -18.30 -5.66 -16.48
CA GLN A 53 -17.93 -6.58 -15.40
C GLN A 53 -16.42 -6.63 -15.21
N PHE A 54 -15.65 -6.69 -16.30
CA PHE A 54 -14.19 -6.68 -16.27
C PHE A 54 -13.66 -5.46 -15.52
N GLU A 55 -14.12 -4.26 -15.86
CA GLU A 55 -13.69 -3.02 -15.23
C GLU A 55 -14.18 -2.90 -13.78
N GLN A 56 -15.47 -3.13 -13.53
CA GLN A 56 -16.04 -2.96 -12.20
C GLN A 56 -15.46 -3.95 -11.18
N TRP A 57 -15.26 -5.22 -11.57
CA TRP A 57 -14.69 -6.23 -10.69
C TRP A 57 -13.23 -5.93 -10.36
N ALA A 58 -12.47 -5.42 -11.32
CA ALA A 58 -11.11 -4.95 -11.10
C ALA A 58 -11.07 -3.77 -10.12
N ILE A 59 -11.92 -2.75 -10.32
CA ILE A 59 -12.01 -1.58 -9.44
C ILE A 59 -12.40 -1.97 -8.02
N ASP A 60 -13.38 -2.85 -7.86
CA ASP A 60 -13.84 -3.30 -6.54
C ASP A 60 -12.74 -4.02 -5.76
N ARG A 61 -12.02 -4.96 -6.40
CA ARG A 61 -10.86 -5.60 -5.77
C ARG A 61 -9.76 -4.59 -5.48
N LEU A 62 -9.51 -3.66 -6.40
CA LEU A 62 -8.47 -2.66 -6.24
C LEU A 62 -8.71 -1.75 -5.03
N ARG A 63 -9.96 -1.35 -4.79
CA ARG A 63 -10.35 -0.58 -3.59
C ARG A 63 -10.04 -1.34 -2.30
N VAL A 64 -10.35 -2.63 -2.25
CA VAL A 64 -10.04 -3.49 -1.09
C VAL A 64 -8.53 -3.60 -0.87
N LEU A 65 -7.76 -3.85 -1.94
CA LEU A 65 -6.30 -3.95 -1.85
C LEU A 65 -5.65 -2.61 -1.45
N ALA A 66 -6.09 -1.49 -2.03
CA ALA A 66 -5.59 -0.17 -1.69
C ALA A 66 -5.82 0.16 -0.21
N GLU A 67 -6.99 -0.17 0.34
CA GLU A 67 -7.28 0.07 1.75
C GLU A 67 -6.53 -0.88 2.69
N LEU A 68 -6.32 -2.13 2.29
CA LEU A 68 -5.44 -3.05 3.04
C LEU A 68 -4.01 -2.51 3.12
N GLU A 69 -3.49 -1.96 2.02
CA GLU A 69 -2.19 -1.33 2.03
C GLU A 69 -2.17 -0.06 2.89
N ALA A 70 -3.24 0.74 2.86
CA ALA A 70 -3.38 1.90 3.76
C ALA A 70 -3.40 1.47 5.24
N CYS A 71 -4.08 0.38 5.58
CA CYS A 71 -4.07 -0.18 6.94
C CYS A 71 -2.68 -0.65 7.36
N SER A 72 -1.95 -1.33 6.47
CA SER A 72 -0.55 -1.70 6.69
C SER A 72 0.33 -0.47 6.87
N PHE A 73 0.11 0.59 6.08
CA PHE A 73 0.86 1.84 6.21
C PHE A 73 0.53 2.60 7.50
N ARG A 74 -0.70 2.50 8.01
CA ARG A 74 -1.12 3.07 9.30
C ARG A 74 -0.67 2.23 10.51
N ASN A 75 0.05 1.11 10.30
CA ASN A 75 0.47 0.17 11.34
C ASN A 75 -0.69 -0.35 12.21
N LYS A 76 -1.90 -0.49 11.64
CA LYS A 76 -3.03 -1.12 12.34
C LYS A 76 -2.68 -2.56 12.72
N SER A 77 -3.10 -2.99 13.90
CA SER A 77 -2.99 -4.39 14.31
C SER A 77 -3.82 -5.31 13.42
N SER A 78 -3.59 -6.63 13.49
CA SER A 78 -4.38 -7.60 12.70
C SER A 78 -5.87 -7.53 13.03
N ALA A 79 -6.23 -7.28 14.29
CA ALA A 79 -7.62 -7.19 14.73
C ALA A 79 -8.30 -5.89 14.27
N GLU A 80 -7.62 -4.76 14.39
CA GLU A 80 -8.12 -3.47 13.89
C GLU A 80 -8.27 -3.48 12.37
N THR A 81 -7.30 -4.08 11.67
CA THR A 81 -7.37 -4.28 10.22
C THR A 81 -8.61 -5.10 9.85
N ALA A 82 -8.86 -6.21 10.54
CA ALA A 82 -10.03 -7.04 10.28
C ALA A 82 -11.36 -6.29 10.49
N ALA A 83 -11.50 -5.58 11.61
CA ALA A 83 -12.68 -4.78 11.91
C ALA A 83 -12.90 -3.65 10.87
N HIS A 84 -11.85 -2.96 10.45
CA HIS A 84 -11.92 -1.90 9.45
C HIS A 84 -12.26 -2.43 8.05
N MET A 85 -11.70 -3.57 7.68
CA MET A 85 -11.87 -4.14 6.34
C MET A 85 -13.23 -4.83 6.16
N LYS A 86 -13.84 -5.33 7.24
CA LYS A 86 -15.13 -6.03 7.19
C LYS A 86 -16.22 -5.31 6.36
N PRO A 87 -16.60 -4.04 6.64
CA PRO A 87 -17.62 -3.36 5.85
C PRO A 87 -17.23 -3.14 4.38
N LEU A 88 -15.93 -3.04 4.08
CA LEU A 88 -15.43 -2.88 2.71
C LEU A 88 -15.47 -4.20 1.93
N LEU A 89 -15.15 -5.31 2.60
CA LEU A 89 -15.26 -6.64 2.04
C LEU A 89 -16.73 -6.98 1.75
N GLU A 90 -17.64 -6.74 2.70
CA GLU A 90 -19.08 -6.95 2.50
C GLU A 90 -19.63 -6.12 1.33
N LYS A 91 -19.13 -4.90 1.13
CA LYS A 91 -19.57 -4.01 0.06
C LYS A 91 -18.99 -4.37 -1.32
N TYR A 92 -17.68 -4.64 -1.41
CA TYR A 92 -16.97 -4.73 -2.69
C TYR A 92 -16.63 -6.17 -3.10
N LEU A 93 -16.31 -7.06 -2.15
CA LEU A 93 -15.93 -8.45 -2.40
C LEU A 93 -16.61 -9.40 -1.38
N PRO A 94 -17.95 -9.48 -1.38
CA PRO A 94 -18.67 -10.40 -0.51
C PRO A 94 -18.27 -11.84 -0.84
N LEU A 95 -18.05 -12.63 0.20
CA LEU A 95 -17.71 -14.05 0.11
C LEU A 95 -18.37 -14.76 1.29
N ASP A 96 -19.61 -15.20 1.13
CA ASP A 96 -20.36 -15.87 2.21
C ASP A 96 -19.89 -17.32 2.46
N SER A 97 -20.06 -17.77 3.72
CA SER A 97 -19.84 -19.16 4.17
C SER A 97 -20.59 -20.18 3.32
N ASN A 98 -20.04 -21.40 3.16
CA ASN A 98 -20.76 -22.50 2.50
C ASN A 98 -22.05 -22.88 3.24
N SER A 99 -22.11 -22.60 4.54
CA SER A 99 -23.31 -22.78 5.37
C SER A 99 -24.37 -21.68 5.19
N SER A 100 -24.09 -20.62 4.41
CA SER A 100 -25.04 -19.55 4.13
C SER A 100 -26.15 -20.05 3.20
N SER A 101 -27.39 -19.60 3.42
CA SER A 101 -28.52 -19.85 2.51
C SER A 101 -28.53 -18.94 1.27
N SER A 102 -27.46 -18.17 1.05
CA SER A 102 -27.33 -17.27 -0.10
C SER A 102 -27.37 -18.04 -1.42
N THR A 103 -28.21 -17.59 -2.34
CA THR A 103 -28.25 -18.10 -3.72
C THR A 103 -27.12 -17.53 -4.59
N LYS A 104 -26.30 -16.61 -4.04
CA LYS A 104 -25.28 -15.86 -4.78
C LYS A 104 -23.85 -16.37 -4.60
N LEU A 105 -23.65 -17.45 -3.84
CA LEU A 105 -22.32 -18.00 -3.51
C LEU A 105 -21.42 -18.22 -4.74
N SER A 106 -21.98 -18.77 -5.82
CA SER A 106 -21.24 -19.01 -7.06
C SER A 106 -20.79 -17.70 -7.72
N ALA A 107 -21.68 -16.70 -7.79
CA ALA A 107 -21.38 -15.39 -8.38
C ALA A 107 -20.35 -14.60 -7.56
N GLU A 108 -20.40 -14.70 -6.24
CA GLU A 108 -19.41 -14.11 -5.33
C GLU A 108 -18.00 -14.68 -5.57
N ARG A 109 -17.90 -16.01 -5.65
CA ARG A 109 -16.63 -16.71 -5.92
C ARG A 109 -16.12 -16.45 -7.34
N GLN A 110 -17.03 -16.35 -8.31
CA GLN A 110 -16.70 -15.96 -9.67
C GLN A 110 -16.12 -14.54 -9.70
N LYS A 111 -16.78 -13.56 -9.07
CA LYS A 111 -16.27 -12.18 -9.00
C LYS A 111 -14.88 -12.12 -8.36
N ASP A 112 -14.67 -12.84 -7.26
CA ASP A 112 -13.37 -12.92 -6.59
C ASP A 112 -12.28 -13.54 -7.48
N HIS A 113 -12.59 -14.65 -8.15
CA HIS A 113 -11.67 -15.33 -9.05
C HIS A 113 -11.27 -14.46 -10.23
N TYR A 114 -12.24 -13.87 -10.93
CA TYR A 114 -11.97 -13.05 -12.11
C TYR A 114 -11.25 -11.76 -11.75
N SER A 115 -11.69 -11.04 -10.71
CA SER A 115 -11.04 -9.79 -10.29
C SER A 115 -9.56 -10.00 -9.97
N HIS A 116 -9.19 -11.12 -9.36
CA HIS A 116 -7.79 -11.47 -9.12
C HIS A 116 -6.98 -11.58 -10.42
N PHE A 117 -7.47 -12.35 -11.40
CA PHE A 117 -6.78 -12.52 -12.68
C PHE A 117 -6.72 -11.25 -13.52
N ILE A 118 -7.76 -10.41 -13.48
CA ILE A 118 -7.75 -9.11 -14.15
C ILE A 118 -6.66 -8.22 -13.57
N LEU A 119 -6.54 -8.15 -12.25
CA LEU A 119 -5.46 -7.38 -11.61
C LEU A 119 -4.08 -7.98 -11.85
N ARG A 120 -3.93 -9.30 -12.01
CA ARG A 120 -2.64 -9.89 -12.46
C ARG A 120 -2.18 -9.29 -13.78
N LEU A 121 -3.08 -9.05 -14.74
CA LEU A 121 -2.74 -8.41 -16.00
C LEU A 121 -2.24 -6.97 -15.79
N ALA A 122 -2.90 -6.19 -14.92
CA ALA A 122 -2.53 -4.81 -14.66
C ALA A 122 -1.19 -4.68 -13.90
N PHE A 123 -0.91 -5.58 -12.96
CA PHE A 123 0.25 -5.48 -12.07
C PHE A 123 1.45 -6.35 -12.47
N ALA A 124 1.34 -7.19 -13.50
CA ALA A 124 2.45 -8.03 -13.95
C ALA A 124 3.55 -7.25 -14.71
N SER A 125 3.28 -6.03 -15.18
CA SER A 125 4.16 -5.31 -16.11
C SER A 125 5.56 -5.01 -15.55
N THR A 126 5.67 -4.47 -14.33
CA THR A 126 6.94 -4.12 -13.70
C THR A 126 7.19 -4.93 -12.42
N GLU A 127 8.45 -5.07 -12.04
CA GLU A 127 8.81 -5.82 -10.83
C GLU A 127 8.24 -5.20 -9.56
N ASP A 128 8.25 -3.87 -9.46
CA ASP A 128 7.70 -3.15 -8.30
C ASP A 128 6.19 -3.37 -8.16
N LEU A 129 5.45 -3.33 -9.28
CA LEU A 129 4.01 -3.61 -9.28
C LEU A 129 3.72 -5.07 -8.88
N ARG A 130 4.52 -6.03 -9.38
CA ARG A 130 4.39 -7.45 -9.00
C ARG A 130 4.59 -7.67 -7.52
N ARG A 131 5.69 -7.14 -6.96
CA ARG A 131 6.02 -7.26 -5.52
C ARG A 131 4.93 -6.63 -4.66
N ARG A 132 4.44 -5.45 -5.06
CA ARG A 132 3.38 -4.74 -4.33
C ARG A 132 2.06 -5.50 -4.36
N PHE A 133 1.62 -5.96 -5.53
CA PHE A 133 0.40 -6.75 -5.69
C PHE A 133 0.48 -8.04 -4.88
N SER A 134 1.55 -8.82 -5.04
CA SER A 134 1.77 -10.07 -4.30
C SER A 134 1.69 -9.88 -2.78
N ARG A 135 2.33 -8.82 -2.24
CA ARG A 135 2.30 -8.50 -0.81
C ARG A 135 0.88 -8.21 -0.29
N VAL A 136 0.14 -7.34 -0.98
CA VAL A 136 -1.18 -6.90 -0.52
C VAL A 136 -2.21 -8.01 -0.71
N GLU A 137 -2.13 -8.75 -1.82
CA GLU A 137 -2.97 -9.89 -2.13
C GLU A 137 -2.76 -11.05 -1.14
N THR A 138 -1.50 -11.31 -0.75
CA THR A 138 -1.15 -12.24 0.34
C THR A 138 -1.77 -11.80 1.67
N THR A 139 -1.83 -10.50 1.92
CA THR A 139 -2.43 -9.96 3.14
C THR A 139 -3.95 -10.15 3.14
N LEU A 140 -4.61 -9.94 2.00
CA LEU A 140 -6.04 -10.26 1.81
C LEU A 140 -6.31 -11.75 2.04
N PHE A 141 -5.48 -12.63 1.45
CA PHE A 141 -5.61 -14.07 1.64
C PHE A 141 -5.47 -14.48 3.11
N ARG A 142 -4.47 -13.93 3.82
CA ARG A 142 -4.26 -14.17 5.26
C ARG A 142 -5.47 -13.73 6.09
N LEU A 143 -6.05 -12.57 5.78
CA LEU A 143 -7.24 -12.07 6.47
C LEU A 143 -8.42 -13.03 6.31
N ARG A 144 -8.69 -13.49 5.09
CA ARG A 144 -9.76 -14.45 4.79
C ARG A 144 -9.53 -15.81 5.45
N LEU A 145 -8.29 -16.30 5.44
CA LEU A 145 -7.92 -17.56 6.08
C LEU A 145 -8.12 -17.54 7.61
N ALA A 146 -7.97 -16.37 8.22
CA ALA A 146 -8.21 -16.18 9.66
C ALA A 146 -9.70 -16.06 10.00
N GLU A 147 -10.51 -15.47 9.12
CA GLU A 147 -11.96 -15.35 9.29
C GLU A 147 -12.70 -16.67 9.04
N ASP A 148 -12.11 -17.56 8.24
CA ASP A 148 -12.76 -18.81 7.88
C ASP A 148 -12.91 -19.79 9.06
N THR A 149 -13.97 -20.58 9.03
CA THR A 149 -14.23 -21.57 10.10
C THR A 149 -13.18 -22.68 10.07
N ALA A 150 -12.87 -23.27 11.22
CA ALA A 150 -11.89 -24.36 11.28
C ALA A 150 -12.24 -25.53 10.35
N ARG A 151 -13.55 -25.81 10.16
CA ARG A 151 -14.04 -26.87 9.27
C ARG A 151 -13.80 -26.53 7.79
N GLU A 152 -14.22 -25.34 7.33
CA GLU A 152 -14.03 -24.91 5.93
C GLU A 152 -12.54 -24.76 5.60
N ARG A 153 -11.77 -24.18 6.52
CA ARG A 153 -10.32 -24.05 6.38
C ARG A 153 -9.62 -25.40 6.24
N ASN A 154 -9.96 -26.38 7.09
CA ASN A 154 -9.35 -27.71 7.01
C ASN A 154 -9.74 -28.43 5.70
N ALA A 155 -11.00 -28.31 5.27
CA ALA A 155 -11.44 -28.87 4.00
C ALA A 155 -10.70 -28.25 2.79
N PHE A 156 -10.47 -26.93 2.82
CA PHE A 156 -9.68 -26.22 1.82
C PHE A 156 -8.21 -26.67 1.84
N ILE A 157 -7.59 -26.76 3.01
CA ILE A 157 -6.18 -27.20 3.10
C ILE A 157 -6.00 -28.63 2.57
N GLN A 158 -6.94 -29.51 2.85
CA GLN A 158 -6.92 -30.89 2.35
C GLN A 158 -7.06 -30.96 0.82
N SER A 159 -7.82 -30.05 0.19
CA SER A 159 -7.97 -30.05 -1.26
C SER A 159 -6.74 -29.55 -2.03
N LEU A 160 -5.82 -28.84 -1.36
CA LEU A 160 -4.61 -28.30 -1.97
C LEU A 160 -3.50 -29.35 -2.21
N ASN A 161 -3.66 -30.59 -1.72
CA ASN A 161 -2.69 -31.70 -1.88
C ASN A 161 -1.23 -31.27 -1.60
N LEU A 162 -1.00 -30.59 -0.49
CA LEU A 162 0.32 -30.00 -0.16
C LEU A 162 1.34 -31.02 0.39
N ASP A 163 1.12 -32.32 0.21
CA ASP A 163 1.89 -33.42 0.80
C ASP A 163 2.07 -33.27 2.32
N TRP A 164 1.02 -32.82 3.01
CA TRP A 164 1.01 -32.65 4.46
C TRP A 164 0.37 -33.86 5.11
N GLU A 165 1.20 -34.71 5.69
CA GLU A 165 0.73 -35.95 6.31
C GLU A 165 0.41 -35.69 7.78
N PRO A 166 -0.81 -36.01 8.27
CA PRO A 166 -1.09 -35.97 9.70
C PRO A 166 -0.20 -36.98 10.42
N VAL A 167 0.39 -36.58 11.54
CA VAL A 167 1.25 -37.45 12.35
C VAL A 167 0.36 -38.46 13.07
N ALA A 168 0.60 -39.76 12.83
CA ALA A 168 -0.11 -40.84 13.51
C ALA A 168 0.11 -40.79 15.04
N GLU A 169 -0.87 -41.26 15.81
CA GLU A 169 -0.80 -41.25 17.29
C GLU A 169 0.44 -41.99 17.81
N ASP A 170 0.84 -43.09 17.17
CA ASP A 170 2.05 -43.84 17.54
C ASP A 170 3.34 -43.02 17.37
N GLU A 171 3.48 -42.30 16.24
CA GLU A 171 4.63 -41.42 16.00
C GLU A 171 4.61 -40.22 16.97
N ARG A 172 3.42 -39.67 17.24
CA ARG A 172 3.23 -38.56 18.17
C ARG A 172 3.62 -38.95 19.60
N ASN A 173 3.20 -40.13 20.06
CA ASN A 173 3.55 -40.64 21.39
C ASN A 173 5.06 -40.93 21.49
N LYS A 174 5.66 -41.44 20.42
CA LYS A 174 7.10 -41.72 20.37
C LYS A 174 7.97 -40.48 20.48
N TYR A 175 7.56 -39.36 19.88
CA TYR A 175 8.32 -38.10 19.89
C TYR A 175 7.71 -37.03 20.80
N PHE A 176 6.88 -37.43 21.76
CA PHE A 176 6.10 -36.51 22.57
C PHE A 176 6.98 -35.49 23.32
N ALA A 177 8.12 -35.92 23.86
CA ALA A 177 9.03 -35.06 24.61
C ALA A 177 9.64 -33.97 23.72
N GLU A 178 10.09 -34.34 22.52
CA GLU A 178 10.68 -33.44 21.54
C GLU A 178 9.65 -32.48 20.94
N LEU A 179 8.46 -32.98 20.61
CA LEU A 179 7.35 -32.17 20.12
C LEU A 179 6.92 -31.13 21.18
N SER A 180 6.83 -31.55 22.44
CA SER A 180 6.50 -30.66 23.57
C SER A 180 7.58 -29.59 23.82
N ALA A 181 8.87 -29.94 23.64
CA ALA A 181 9.97 -28.99 23.78
C ALA A 181 9.95 -27.88 22.70
N THR A 182 9.41 -28.17 21.51
CA THR A 182 9.31 -27.20 20.41
C THR A 182 8.05 -26.34 20.43
N SER A 183 6.94 -26.85 20.95
CA SER A 183 5.66 -26.11 20.95
C SER A 183 5.58 -25.02 22.02
N GLY A 184 6.45 -25.07 23.04
CA GLY A 184 6.41 -24.18 24.20
C GLY A 184 5.21 -24.42 25.13
N SER A 185 4.42 -25.48 24.89
CA SER A 185 3.22 -25.77 25.67
C SER A 185 3.56 -26.13 27.10
N ARG A 186 2.91 -25.44 28.04
CA ARG A 186 2.88 -25.84 29.45
C ARG A 186 2.05 -27.12 29.57
N LYS A 187 2.42 -28.02 30.49
CA LYS A 187 1.63 -29.22 30.83
C LYS A 187 0.16 -28.85 31.03
N GLY A 188 -0.73 -29.30 30.14
CA GLY A 188 -2.17 -29.08 30.24
C GLY A 188 -2.86 -28.41 29.04
N GLU A 189 -2.13 -27.98 27.99
CA GLU A 189 -2.76 -27.54 26.74
C GLU A 189 -3.23 -28.73 25.89
N GLU A 190 -4.45 -28.60 25.33
CA GLU A 190 -5.15 -29.60 24.52
C GLU A 190 -4.30 -30.19 23.39
N GLU A 191 -4.74 -31.36 22.92
CA GLU A 191 -4.12 -32.12 21.84
C GLU A 191 -3.87 -31.30 20.57
N THR A 192 -2.70 -30.69 20.49
CA THR A 192 -2.23 -30.09 19.25
C THR A 192 -2.07 -31.19 18.21
N ALA A 193 -2.84 -31.13 17.12
CA ALA A 193 -2.58 -31.94 15.95
C ALA A 193 -1.24 -31.51 15.30
N TRP A 194 -0.52 -32.49 14.76
CA TRP A 194 0.80 -32.30 14.16
C TRP A 194 0.79 -32.82 12.73
N TYR A 195 1.55 -32.14 11.88
CA TYR A 195 1.72 -32.48 10.46
C TYR A 195 3.19 -32.72 10.17
N LYS A 196 3.46 -33.70 9.32
CA LYS A 196 4.76 -34.11 8.85
C LYS A 196 4.95 -33.61 7.42
N VAL A 197 6.01 -32.84 7.21
CA VAL A 197 6.34 -32.24 5.91
C VAL A 197 7.83 -32.33 5.64
N ASP A 198 8.26 -32.20 4.39
CA ASP A 198 9.69 -32.06 4.09
C ASP A 198 10.21 -30.73 4.64
N TRP A 199 11.37 -30.77 5.31
CA TRP A 199 11.92 -29.60 5.99
C TRP A 199 12.19 -28.42 5.02
N GLU A 200 12.48 -28.71 3.75
CA GLU A 200 12.71 -27.73 2.68
C GLU A 200 11.47 -26.87 2.38
N ARG A 201 10.28 -27.34 2.76
CA ARG A 201 9.02 -26.58 2.58
C ARG A 201 8.79 -25.56 3.71
N VAL A 202 9.51 -25.66 4.82
CA VAL A 202 9.32 -24.81 6.02
C VAL A 202 10.63 -24.21 6.56
N PRO A 203 11.48 -23.60 5.71
CA PRO A 203 12.77 -23.06 6.15
C PRO A 203 12.62 -22.02 7.25
N ASP A 204 11.62 -21.14 7.16
CA ASP A 204 11.37 -20.06 8.13
C ASP A 204 11.10 -20.60 9.55
N LEU A 205 10.37 -21.73 9.65
CA LEU A 205 10.07 -22.36 10.94
C LEU A 205 11.29 -23.09 11.50
N VAL A 206 12.13 -23.63 10.61
CA VAL A 206 13.39 -24.30 10.97
C VAL A 206 14.40 -23.29 11.52
N GLU A 207 14.58 -22.15 10.83
CA GLU A 207 15.47 -21.07 11.26
C GLU A 207 15.10 -20.55 12.66
N ALA A 208 13.80 -20.37 12.90
CA ALA A 208 13.28 -19.93 14.19
C ALA A 208 13.27 -21.03 15.28
N ARG A 209 13.68 -22.27 14.96
CA ARG A 209 13.65 -23.46 15.84
C ARG A 209 12.27 -23.74 16.42
N ARG A 210 11.22 -23.52 15.63
CA ARG A 210 9.80 -23.67 16.02
C ARG A 210 9.19 -25.02 15.63
N VAL A 211 9.99 -25.92 15.04
CA VAL A 211 9.57 -27.23 14.54
C VAL A 211 10.58 -28.29 14.95
N PHE A 212 10.10 -29.52 15.13
CA PHE A 212 10.96 -30.67 15.39
C PHE A 212 11.40 -31.29 14.07
N LEU A 213 12.71 -31.52 13.90
CA LEU A 213 13.28 -32.12 12.70
C LEU A 213 13.79 -33.53 12.97
N ARG A 214 13.40 -34.48 12.11
CA ARG A 214 13.92 -35.84 12.15
C ARG A 214 13.95 -36.47 10.76
N ALA A 215 15.10 -37.02 10.38
CA ALA A 215 15.29 -37.77 9.13
C ALA A 215 14.77 -37.03 7.88
N GLY A 216 15.04 -35.72 7.77
CA GLY A 216 14.59 -34.89 6.63
C GLY A 216 13.12 -34.45 6.69
N LYS A 217 12.38 -34.82 7.75
CA LYS A 217 11.00 -34.38 7.97
C LYS A 217 10.92 -33.36 9.09
N ALA A 218 10.07 -32.36 8.90
CA ALA A 218 9.67 -31.38 9.90
C ALA A 218 8.29 -31.72 10.45
N TYR A 219 8.18 -31.72 11.77
CA TYR A 219 6.94 -31.90 12.52
C TYR A 219 6.44 -30.51 12.92
N VAL A 220 5.31 -30.13 12.34
CA VAL A 220 4.73 -28.79 12.43
C VAL A 220 3.40 -28.84 13.19
N PRO A 221 3.19 -28.00 14.21
CA PRO A 221 1.92 -27.97 14.92
C PRO A 221 0.85 -27.24 14.10
N SER A 222 -0.43 -27.62 14.27
CA SER A 222 -1.58 -27.03 13.56
C SER A 222 -1.63 -25.50 13.57
N LYS A 223 -1.12 -24.88 14.65
CA LYS A 223 -1.07 -23.42 14.80
C LYS A 223 -0.24 -22.71 13.73
N GLU A 224 0.74 -23.38 13.12
CA GLU A 224 1.60 -22.81 12.08
C GLU A 224 1.07 -23.07 10.65
N LEU A 225 0.09 -23.95 10.48
CA LEU A 225 -0.47 -24.25 9.16
C LEU A 225 -0.92 -23.00 8.39
N PRO A 226 -1.62 -22.01 9.00
CA PRO A 226 -2.02 -20.82 8.26
C PRO A 226 -0.84 -20.06 7.67
N SER A 227 0.29 -20.01 8.38
CA SER A 227 1.53 -19.37 7.91
C SER A 227 2.11 -20.12 6.70
N MET A 228 2.13 -21.46 6.75
CA MET A 228 2.61 -22.29 5.66
C MET A 228 1.74 -22.17 4.40
N VAL A 229 0.41 -22.23 4.55
CA VAL A 229 -0.53 -22.06 3.42
C VAL A 229 -0.32 -20.68 2.77
N THR A 230 -0.14 -19.65 3.61
CA THR A 230 0.10 -18.28 3.12
C THR A 230 1.42 -18.18 2.36
N ALA A 231 2.50 -18.79 2.84
CA ALA A 231 3.79 -18.78 2.17
C ALA A 231 3.74 -19.49 0.81
N GLU A 232 3.07 -20.65 0.74
CA GLU A 232 2.88 -21.38 -0.51
C GLU A 232 2.01 -20.60 -1.50
N PHE A 233 0.95 -19.94 -1.03
CA PHE A 233 0.14 -19.03 -1.84
C PHE A 233 0.99 -17.91 -2.45
N THR A 234 1.79 -17.21 -1.64
CA THR A 234 2.68 -16.12 -2.11
C THR A 234 3.65 -16.63 -3.18
N LYS A 235 4.30 -17.77 -2.92
CA LYS A 235 5.25 -18.38 -3.86
C LYS A 235 4.61 -18.73 -5.21
N ARG A 236 3.41 -19.32 -5.19
CA ARG A 236 2.65 -19.63 -6.43
C ARG A 236 2.23 -18.36 -7.16
N LEU A 237 1.77 -17.35 -6.43
CA LEU A 237 1.36 -16.07 -6.99
C LEU A 237 2.53 -15.34 -7.66
N ASP A 238 3.69 -15.26 -7.01
CA ASP A 238 4.90 -14.62 -7.58
C ASP A 238 5.31 -15.29 -8.89
N ARG A 239 5.37 -16.63 -8.90
CA ARG A 239 5.67 -17.41 -10.11
C ARG A 239 4.64 -17.15 -11.21
N ALA A 240 3.35 -17.08 -10.87
CA ALA A 240 2.30 -16.81 -11.83
C ALA A 240 2.43 -15.40 -12.44
N LEU A 241 2.72 -14.38 -11.62
CA LEU A 241 2.92 -13.01 -12.08
C LEU A 241 4.12 -12.88 -13.03
N GLU A 242 5.21 -13.61 -12.77
CA GLU A 242 6.36 -13.66 -13.69
C GLU A 242 6.00 -14.29 -15.04
N LEU A 243 5.21 -15.37 -15.04
CA LEU A 243 4.74 -16.00 -16.28
C LEU A 243 3.80 -15.07 -17.04
N THR A 244 2.88 -14.39 -16.35
CA THR A 244 1.99 -13.38 -16.94
C THR A 244 2.81 -12.24 -17.56
N ALA A 245 3.82 -11.72 -16.88
CA ALA A 245 4.68 -10.65 -17.39
C ALA A 245 5.37 -11.02 -18.71
N ARG A 246 5.83 -12.28 -18.85
CA ARG A 246 6.45 -12.79 -20.09
C ARG A 246 5.45 -12.96 -21.23
N ALA A 247 4.18 -13.23 -20.91
CA ALA A 247 3.13 -13.42 -21.90
C ALA A 247 2.46 -12.11 -22.32
N LEU A 248 2.54 -11.07 -21.49
CA LEU A 248 1.85 -9.78 -21.64
C LEU A 248 2.08 -9.09 -23.00
N PRO A 249 3.30 -9.07 -23.59
CA PRO A 249 3.52 -8.45 -24.90
C PRO A 249 2.73 -9.08 -26.06
N ARG A 250 2.18 -10.29 -25.89
CA ARG A 250 1.30 -10.92 -26.88
C ARG A 250 -0.14 -10.43 -26.80
N LEU A 251 -0.52 -9.81 -25.68
CA LEU A 251 -1.84 -9.25 -25.44
C LEU A 251 -1.97 -7.83 -26.02
N ASP A 252 -0.85 -7.12 -26.19
CA ASP A 252 -0.79 -5.76 -26.78
C ASP A 252 -1.32 -5.66 -28.22
N GLU A 253 -1.74 -6.76 -28.84
CA GLU A 253 -2.47 -6.75 -30.11
C GLU A 253 -3.96 -6.35 -29.96
N ASP A 254 -4.52 -6.36 -28.74
CA ASP A 254 -5.91 -5.95 -28.45
C ASP A 254 -5.96 -4.56 -27.78
N ASP A 255 -6.11 -3.52 -28.61
CA ASP A 255 -6.18 -2.08 -28.24
C ASP A 255 -7.22 -1.74 -27.16
N ARG A 256 -8.19 -2.63 -26.88
CA ARG A 256 -9.30 -2.35 -25.95
C ARG A 256 -8.91 -2.51 -24.48
N LEU A 257 -7.93 -3.37 -24.15
CA LEU A 257 -7.59 -3.70 -22.77
C LEU A 257 -6.44 -2.86 -22.22
N THR A 258 -5.49 -2.47 -23.07
CA THR A 258 -4.30 -1.71 -22.67
C THR A 258 -4.63 -0.41 -21.91
N PRO A 259 -5.57 0.43 -22.37
CA PRO A 259 -5.94 1.66 -21.65
C PRO A 259 -6.51 1.38 -20.25
N ILE A 260 -7.29 0.30 -20.10
CA ILE A 260 -7.92 -0.07 -18.82
C ILE A 260 -6.87 -0.57 -17.83
N LEU A 261 -5.96 -1.44 -18.28
CA LEU A 261 -4.87 -1.98 -17.45
C LEU A 261 -3.90 -0.87 -17.02
N ASP A 262 -3.59 0.07 -17.90
CA ASP A 262 -2.80 1.27 -17.59
C ASP A 262 -3.50 2.16 -16.56
N HIS A 263 -4.81 2.36 -16.70
CA HIS A 263 -5.59 3.16 -15.75
C HIS A 263 -5.62 2.50 -14.36
N LEU A 264 -5.84 1.18 -14.30
CA LEU A 264 -5.86 0.42 -13.04
C LEU A 264 -4.51 0.45 -12.32
N SER A 265 -3.41 0.24 -13.06
CA SER A 265 -2.07 0.25 -12.48
C SER A 265 -1.67 1.65 -11.99
N LYS A 266 -1.95 2.71 -12.75
CA LYS A 266 -1.67 4.10 -12.38
C LYS A 266 -2.48 4.52 -11.15
N ASN A 267 -3.77 4.20 -11.08
CA ASN A 267 -4.62 4.56 -9.94
C ASN A 267 -4.22 3.86 -8.63
N PHE A 268 -3.69 2.65 -8.72
CA PHE A 268 -3.15 1.96 -7.54
C PHE A 268 -1.85 2.58 -7.04
N VAL A 269 -0.99 3.08 -7.94
CA VAL A 269 0.25 3.81 -7.59
C VAL A 269 -0.03 5.13 -6.90
N THR A 270 -1.16 5.78 -7.21
CA THR A 270 -1.58 7.03 -6.57
C THR A 270 -2.87 6.86 -5.76
N PRO A 271 -2.82 6.27 -4.55
CA PRO A 271 -3.95 6.36 -3.59
C PRO A 271 -4.28 7.83 -3.23
N ASP A 272 -3.39 8.75 -3.58
CA ASP A 272 -3.45 10.20 -3.38
C ASP A 272 -4.55 10.93 -4.18
N ALA A 273 -5.28 10.26 -5.09
CA ALA A 273 -6.39 10.86 -5.84
C ALA A 273 -7.57 11.30 -4.95
N GLY A 274 -7.59 10.87 -3.67
CA GLY A 274 -8.59 11.29 -2.69
C GLY A 274 -8.26 12.60 -1.95
N TYR A 275 -7.05 13.16 -2.08
CA TYR A 275 -6.75 14.46 -1.45
C TYR A 275 -7.29 15.61 -2.32
N ILE A 276 -8.53 16.00 -2.06
CA ILE A 276 -9.10 17.24 -2.57
C ILE A 276 -8.45 18.38 -1.79
N SER A 277 -7.84 19.33 -2.51
CA SER A 277 -7.29 20.56 -1.93
C SER A 277 -8.41 21.33 -1.22
N SER A 278 -8.50 21.20 0.11
CA SER A 278 -9.41 21.97 0.94
C SER A 278 -8.64 23.12 1.57
N ALA A 279 -9.02 24.36 1.22
CA ALA A 279 -8.54 25.52 1.95
C ALA A 279 -9.03 25.41 3.40
N VAL A 280 -8.12 25.50 4.37
CA VAL A 280 -8.47 25.43 5.79
C VAL A 280 -9.23 26.71 6.15
N ALA A 281 -10.48 26.57 6.63
CA ALA A 281 -11.31 27.71 7.00
C ALA A 281 -10.59 28.60 8.03
N GLY A 282 -10.56 29.92 7.76
CA GLY A 282 -9.88 30.89 8.61
C GLY A 282 -8.35 30.95 8.47
N ALA A 283 -7.73 30.20 7.55
CA ALA A 283 -6.32 30.35 7.20
C ALA A 283 -6.14 31.24 5.98
N GLU A 284 -5.52 32.41 6.15
CA GLU A 284 -5.14 33.26 5.02
C GLU A 284 -3.85 32.71 4.38
N ILE A 285 -3.99 31.92 3.31
CA ILE A 285 -2.89 31.26 2.62
C ILE A 285 -2.34 32.16 1.51
N THR A 286 -1.48 33.11 1.88
CA THR A 286 -0.78 34.02 0.96
C THR A 286 0.74 33.86 1.05
N ALA A 287 1.47 34.29 0.02
CA ALA A 287 2.93 34.20 -0.06
C ALA A 287 3.64 34.82 1.15
N ARG A 288 3.06 35.91 1.68
CA ARG A 288 3.56 36.65 2.84
C ARG A 288 3.33 35.92 4.16
N ASN A 289 2.26 35.13 4.25
CA ASN A 289 1.88 34.45 5.48
C ASN A 289 2.53 33.06 5.62
N ILE A 290 3.15 32.51 4.57
CA ILE A 290 3.77 31.18 4.59
C ILE A 290 4.84 31.06 5.68
N ASP A 291 5.61 32.11 5.97
CA ASP A 291 6.61 32.09 7.04
C ASP A 291 5.96 31.86 8.41
N ASN A 292 4.84 32.52 8.68
CA ASN A 292 4.06 32.32 9.91
C ASN A 292 3.44 30.92 9.93
N LEU A 293 2.86 30.48 8.81
CA LEU A 293 2.23 29.17 8.70
C LEU A 293 3.24 28.01 8.83
N SER A 294 4.53 28.28 8.63
CA SER A 294 5.59 27.26 8.71
C SER A 294 5.67 26.58 10.09
N SER A 295 5.21 27.22 11.17
CA SER A 295 5.13 26.60 12.49
C SER A 295 4.17 25.41 12.55
N HIS A 296 3.17 25.38 11.67
CA HIS A 296 2.17 24.30 11.56
C HIS A 296 2.57 23.20 10.58
N PHE A 297 3.70 23.36 9.89
CA PHE A 297 4.14 22.38 8.90
C PHE A 297 4.71 21.12 9.58
N PRO A 298 4.57 19.95 8.96
CA PRO A 298 5.32 18.77 9.39
C PRO A 298 6.82 18.98 9.13
N LEU A 299 7.65 18.22 9.85
CA LEU A 299 9.11 18.38 9.83
C LEU A 299 9.73 18.32 8.42
N CYS A 300 9.15 17.50 7.52
CA CYS A 300 9.58 17.42 6.12
C CYS A 300 9.42 18.74 5.36
N MET A 301 8.31 19.46 5.59
CA MET A 301 8.05 20.74 4.93
C MET A 301 8.73 21.90 5.68
N GLN A 302 8.87 21.83 7.00
CA GLN A 302 9.68 22.78 7.77
C GLN A 302 11.14 22.77 7.34
N HIS A 303 11.71 21.58 7.11
CA HIS A 303 13.09 21.46 6.63
C HIS A 303 13.26 22.07 5.24
N LEU A 304 12.33 21.81 4.31
CA LEU A 304 12.33 22.43 2.98
C LEU A 304 12.19 23.95 3.06
N HIS A 305 11.27 24.45 3.89
CA HIS A 305 11.08 25.88 4.11
C HIS A 305 12.35 26.56 4.64
N ARG A 306 12.98 25.99 5.68
CA ARG A 306 14.23 26.52 6.26
C ARG A 306 15.38 26.49 5.25
N SER A 307 15.52 25.39 4.49
CA SER A 307 16.56 25.25 3.47
C SER A 307 16.37 26.28 2.36
N LEU A 308 15.14 26.48 1.90
CA LEU A 308 14.79 27.51 0.92
C LEU A 308 15.15 28.91 1.42
N ARG A 309 14.82 29.25 2.67
CA ARG A 309 15.13 30.56 3.25
C ARG A 309 16.63 30.79 3.43
N ARG A 310 17.38 29.76 3.83
CA ARG A 310 18.85 29.82 4.00
C ARG A 310 19.57 29.95 2.66
N ASP A 311 19.24 29.08 1.72
CA ASP A 311 20.03 28.92 0.49
C ASP A 311 19.53 29.85 -0.63
N ALA A 312 18.29 30.34 -0.52
CA ALA A 312 17.53 31.05 -1.56
C ALA A 312 17.33 30.20 -2.82
N HIS A 313 17.36 28.88 -2.68
CA HIS A 313 17.18 27.91 -3.76
C HIS A 313 16.75 26.55 -3.20
N LEU A 314 16.08 25.76 -4.03
CA LEU A 314 15.84 24.34 -3.80
C LEU A 314 16.07 23.58 -5.11
N LYS A 315 16.59 22.36 -5.04
CA LYS A 315 16.71 21.44 -6.20
C LYS A 315 15.34 20.96 -6.69
N HIS A 316 15.30 20.32 -7.86
CA HIS A 316 14.07 19.97 -8.59
C HIS A 316 13.01 19.27 -7.71
N TYR A 317 13.34 18.15 -7.08
CA TYR A 317 12.39 17.41 -6.23
C TYR A 317 12.01 18.14 -4.95
N GLY A 318 12.91 18.96 -4.39
CA GLY A 318 12.58 19.86 -3.26
C GLY A 318 11.57 20.93 -3.64
N ARG A 319 11.72 21.53 -4.83
CA ARG A 319 10.72 22.45 -5.38
C ARG A 319 9.39 21.73 -5.59
N LEU A 320 9.41 20.56 -6.24
CA LEU A 320 8.20 19.80 -6.54
C LEU A 320 7.43 19.40 -5.26
N GLN A 321 8.09 18.75 -4.30
CA GLN A 321 7.47 18.34 -3.04
C GLN A 321 6.87 19.54 -2.29
N TYR A 322 7.58 20.66 -2.23
CA TYR A 322 7.13 21.84 -1.51
C TYR A 322 6.04 22.62 -2.25
N SER A 323 6.14 22.80 -3.57
CA SER A 323 5.11 23.43 -4.39
C SER A 323 3.77 22.69 -4.30
N LEU A 324 3.80 21.35 -4.35
CA LEU A 324 2.58 20.55 -4.28
C LEU A 324 1.98 20.57 -2.88
N PHE A 325 2.80 20.58 -1.83
CA PHE A 325 2.34 20.81 -0.47
C PHE A 325 1.67 22.19 -0.32
N LEU A 326 2.32 23.26 -0.78
CA LEU A 326 1.78 24.63 -0.70
C LEU A 326 0.46 24.77 -1.47
N LYS A 327 0.39 24.19 -2.67
CA LYS A 327 -0.86 24.07 -3.43
C LYS A 327 -1.94 23.36 -2.62
N GLY A 328 -1.61 22.22 -2.02
CA GLY A 328 -2.57 21.41 -1.26
C GLY A 328 -3.12 22.09 -0.01
N ILE A 329 -2.35 22.99 0.64
CA ILE A 329 -2.87 23.78 1.77
C ILE A 329 -3.74 24.96 1.33
N GLY A 330 -3.82 25.24 0.02
CA GLY A 330 -4.67 26.29 -0.55
C GLY A 330 -3.94 27.48 -1.17
N LEU A 331 -2.60 27.44 -1.31
CA LEU A 331 -1.87 28.54 -1.96
C LEU A 331 -2.20 28.55 -3.45
N ASN A 332 -2.88 29.59 -3.93
CA ASN A 332 -3.25 29.71 -5.33
C ASN A 332 -2.01 29.94 -6.24
N LEU A 333 -2.20 29.82 -7.57
CA LEU A 333 -1.11 29.93 -8.53
C LEU A 333 -0.40 31.30 -8.49
N GLU A 334 -1.15 32.39 -8.35
CA GLU A 334 -0.59 33.75 -8.35
C GLU A 334 0.30 33.97 -7.13
N GLU A 335 -0.19 33.63 -5.95
CA GLU A 335 0.56 33.68 -4.69
C GLU A 335 1.76 32.72 -4.72
N SER A 336 1.63 31.55 -5.35
CA SER A 336 2.74 30.61 -5.52
C SER A 336 3.86 31.20 -6.39
N LEU A 337 3.52 31.88 -7.48
CA LEU A 337 4.50 32.56 -8.32
C LEU A 337 5.21 33.69 -7.56
N ILE A 338 4.47 34.49 -6.79
CA ILE A 338 5.02 35.53 -5.92
C ILE A 338 5.96 34.90 -4.88
N PHE A 339 5.53 33.82 -4.22
CA PHE A 339 6.31 33.13 -3.21
C PHE A 339 7.64 32.60 -3.75
N TRP A 340 7.61 31.87 -4.86
CA TRP A 340 8.82 31.30 -5.46
C TRP A 340 9.75 32.39 -5.98
N ARG A 341 9.20 33.42 -6.62
CA ARG A 341 9.99 34.54 -7.13
C ARG A 341 10.71 35.29 -6.00
N THR A 342 9.99 35.58 -4.92
CA THR A 342 10.53 36.29 -3.75
C THR A 342 11.56 35.42 -3.01
N SER A 343 11.32 34.11 -2.93
CA SER A 343 12.23 33.18 -2.25
C SER A 343 13.56 33.03 -3.00
N PHE A 344 13.54 33.03 -4.33
CA PHE A 344 14.74 33.01 -5.17
C PHE A 344 15.30 34.43 -5.41
N HIS A 345 15.50 35.20 -4.34
CA HIS A 345 15.98 36.58 -4.44
C HIS A 345 17.40 36.74 -5.00
N LYS A 346 18.18 35.64 -5.07
CA LYS A 346 19.55 35.64 -5.64
C LYS A 346 19.60 35.52 -7.16
N ILE A 347 18.47 35.25 -7.83
CA ILE A 347 18.42 35.15 -9.30
C ILE A 347 17.59 36.30 -9.90
N THR A 348 17.84 36.60 -11.17
CA THR A 348 17.13 37.65 -11.91
C THR A 348 15.72 37.21 -12.31
N ASP A 349 14.85 38.18 -12.63
CA ASP A 349 13.51 37.93 -13.15
C ASP A 349 13.54 37.10 -14.43
N ASP A 350 14.50 37.38 -15.32
CA ASP A 350 14.65 36.68 -16.60
C ASP A 350 14.98 35.20 -16.39
N THR A 351 15.94 34.88 -15.50
CA THR A 351 16.28 33.51 -15.14
C THR A 351 15.09 32.79 -14.50
N PHE A 352 14.36 33.45 -13.59
CA PHE A 352 13.16 32.88 -12.97
C PHE A 352 12.09 32.52 -14.01
N ASN A 353 11.81 33.45 -14.93
CA ASN A 353 10.82 33.27 -15.99
C ASN A 353 11.17 32.14 -16.96
N LYS A 354 12.44 32.01 -17.33
CA LYS A 354 12.92 30.98 -18.26
C LYS A 354 12.97 29.58 -17.64
N GLU A 355 13.47 29.46 -16.41
CA GLU A 355 13.81 28.14 -15.85
C GLU A 355 12.78 27.60 -14.85
N TYR A 356 12.02 28.47 -14.16
CA TYR A 356 11.21 28.07 -13.00
C TYR A 356 9.72 28.29 -13.18
N ARG A 357 9.31 29.39 -13.82
CA ARG A 357 7.89 29.77 -13.97
C ARG A 357 7.05 28.67 -14.63
N TYR A 358 7.58 28.02 -15.66
CA TYR A 358 6.89 26.90 -16.33
C TYR A 358 6.60 25.75 -15.36
N ASN A 359 7.58 25.35 -14.55
CA ASN A 359 7.43 24.25 -13.60
C ASN A 359 6.37 24.53 -12.53
N VAL A 360 6.30 25.78 -12.05
CA VAL A 360 5.25 26.19 -11.09
C VAL A 360 3.87 26.08 -11.76
N ARG A 361 3.70 26.62 -12.97
CA ARG A 361 2.43 26.51 -13.72
C ARG A 361 2.03 25.06 -14.01
N TYR A 362 3.01 24.22 -14.35
CA TYR A 362 2.79 22.80 -14.58
C TYR A 362 2.28 22.07 -13.33
N ALA A 363 2.82 22.37 -12.15
CA ALA A 363 2.35 21.79 -10.88
C ALA A 363 0.87 22.11 -10.60
N TYR A 364 0.40 23.29 -11.02
CA TYR A 364 -0.99 23.74 -10.88
C TYR A 364 -1.89 23.30 -12.05
N GLY A 365 -1.33 22.71 -13.11
CA GLY A 365 -2.10 22.28 -14.29
C GLY A 365 -2.52 23.42 -15.22
N ASP A 366 -1.92 24.61 -15.05
CA ASP A 366 -2.14 25.79 -15.92
C ASP A 366 -1.52 25.57 -17.31
N VAL A 367 -0.43 24.79 -17.38
CA VAL A 367 0.22 24.41 -18.63
C VAL A 367 0.59 22.93 -18.58
N GLY A 368 0.33 22.21 -19.67
CA GLY A 368 0.67 20.79 -19.80
C GLY A 368 -0.19 19.88 -18.90
N GLY A 369 -0.92 18.95 -19.51
CA GLY A 369 -1.73 17.97 -18.78
C GLY A 369 -2.06 16.78 -19.65
N ASP A 370 -1.85 15.58 -19.10
CA ASP A 370 -2.37 14.34 -19.68
C ASP A 370 -3.91 14.33 -19.57
N SER A 371 -4.61 13.51 -20.36
CA SER A 371 -6.09 13.47 -20.41
C SER A 371 -6.74 13.31 -19.04
N ASN A 372 -6.06 12.64 -18.10
CA ASN A 372 -6.53 12.39 -16.73
C ASN A 372 -6.21 13.51 -15.71
N ARG A 373 -5.45 14.56 -16.09
CA ARG A 373 -5.02 15.66 -15.18
C ARG A 373 -5.65 17.01 -15.51
N ARG A 374 -6.62 17.06 -16.42
CA ARG A 374 -7.23 18.32 -16.88
C ARG A 374 -7.90 19.05 -15.71
N GLY A 375 -7.45 20.29 -15.47
CA GLY A 375 -8.04 21.25 -14.54
C GLY A 375 -7.45 21.26 -13.12
N GLY A 376 -6.82 20.17 -12.67
CA GLY A 376 -6.38 20.01 -11.28
C GLY A 376 -4.87 20.00 -11.03
N GLY A 377 -4.02 19.85 -12.06
CA GLY A 377 -2.56 19.73 -11.92
C GLY A 377 -2.10 18.47 -11.17
N SER A 378 -0.85 18.43 -10.71
CA SER A 378 -0.32 17.30 -9.93
C SER A 378 -0.87 17.28 -8.50
N SER A 379 -1.13 16.08 -7.95
CA SER A 379 -1.60 15.93 -6.57
C SER A 379 -0.47 16.16 -5.55
N PRO A 380 -0.78 16.71 -4.36
CA PRO A 380 0.14 16.72 -3.23
C PRO A 380 0.69 15.33 -2.90
N PHE A 381 1.95 15.26 -2.49
CA PHE A 381 2.58 13.99 -2.17
C PHE A 381 2.13 13.49 -0.79
N SER A 382 1.68 12.24 -0.72
CA SER A 382 1.47 11.55 0.55
C SER A 382 2.77 11.25 1.29
N CYS A 383 2.66 10.94 2.59
CA CYS A 383 3.81 10.47 3.35
C CYS A 383 4.41 9.21 2.73
N GLN A 384 3.59 8.30 2.18
CA GLN A 384 4.07 7.10 1.49
C GLN A 384 4.95 7.46 0.29
N LYS A 385 4.48 8.38 -0.56
CA LYS A 385 5.23 8.85 -1.72
C LYS A 385 6.57 9.49 -1.33
N ILE A 386 6.56 10.40 -0.36
CA ILE A 386 7.76 11.08 0.15
C ILE A 386 8.76 10.08 0.78
N LEU A 387 8.26 8.99 1.35
CA LEU A 387 9.10 7.95 1.94
C LEU A 387 9.70 7.02 0.89
N MET A 388 8.95 6.64 -0.14
CA MET A 388 9.32 5.56 -1.05
C MET A 388 9.93 6.03 -2.37
N GLU A 389 9.49 7.17 -2.91
CA GLU A 389 9.92 7.66 -4.21
C GLU A 389 11.06 8.70 -4.07
N HIS A 390 12.01 8.66 -5.02
CA HIS A 390 13.10 9.64 -5.18
C HIS A 390 13.84 9.96 -3.86
N PRO A 391 14.61 9.02 -3.29
CA PRO A 391 15.40 9.29 -2.08
C PRO A 391 16.38 10.46 -2.30
N PRO A 392 16.54 11.37 -1.32
CA PRO A 392 17.39 12.56 -1.48
C PRO A 392 18.87 12.18 -1.56
N GLY A 393 19.56 12.73 -2.55
CA GLY A 393 21.01 12.67 -2.69
C GLY A 393 21.75 13.83 -2.01
N PRO A 394 23.08 13.93 -2.18
CA PRO A 394 23.87 15.02 -1.59
C PRO A 394 23.39 16.41 -2.02
N GLY A 395 23.15 17.28 -1.04
CA GLY A 395 22.65 18.64 -1.24
C GLY A 395 21.18 18.73 -1.67
N GLU A 396 20.42 17.64 -1.62
CA GLU A 396 18.97 17.63 -1.78
C GLU A 396 18.29 17.67 -0.40
N ALA A 397 17.31 18.56 -0.25
CA ALA A 397 16.61 18.80 1.02
C ALA A 397 15.21 18.15 1.07
N HIS A 398 14.80 17.39 0.05
CA HIS A 398 13.48 16.77 0.00
C HIS A 398 13.41 15.44 0.73
N GLY A 399 12.23 14.83 0.74
CA GLY A 399 11.98 13.58 1.45
C GLY A 399 11.52 13.79 2.89
N CYS A 400 11.51 12.70 3.66
CA CYS A 400 11.11 12.68 5.06
C CYS A 400 12.34 12.65 5.99
N PRO A 401 12.54 13.65 6.87
CA PRO A 401 13.66 13.66 7.82
C PRO A 401 13.69 12.40 8.71
N TYR A 402 12.53 11.90 9.13
CA TYR A 402 12.44 10.68 9.94
C TYR A 402 13.04 9.45 9.24
N ARG A 403 12.98 9.38 7.90
CA ARG A 403 13.60 8.30 7.12
C ARG A 403 15.03 8.61 6.72
N HIS A 404 15.25 9.74 6.06
CA HIS A 404 16.47 10.01 5.30
C HIS A 404 17.60 10.62 6.11
N PHE A 405 17.33 11.24 7.26
CA PHE A 405 18.40 11.80 8.09
C PHE A 405 19.03 10.70 8.94
N ASN A 406 20.30 10.84 9.31
CA ASN A 406 20.85 10.07 10.43
C ASN A 406 20.22 10.53 11.77
N LEU A 407 20.43 9.78 12.84
CA LEU A 407 19.84 10.07 14.15
C LEU A 407 20.30 11.42 14.72
N GLU A 408 21.56 11.78 14.52
CA GLU A 408 22.14 13.03 15.01
C GLU A 408 21.50 14.25 14.34
N ASN A 409 21.44 14.26 13.01
CA ASN A 409 20.81 15.35 12.24
C ASN A 409 19.32 15.44 12.53
N LEU A 410 18.64 14.30 12.71
CA LEU A 410 17.22 14.28 13.09
C LEU A 410 17.01 14.90 14.48
N THR A 411 17.84 14.53 15.45
CA THR A 411 17.76 15.05 16.83
C THR A 411 18.05 16.55 16.85
N SER A 412 19.09 17.00 16.12
CA SER A 412 19.40 18.43 15.99
C SER A 412 18.25 19.21 15.37
N LEU A 413 17.65 18.70 14.30
CA LEU A 413 16.49 19.32 13.66
C LEU A 413 15.28 19.39 14.61
N LEU A 414 15.01 18.33 15.37
CA LEU A 414 13.94 18.27 16.36
C LEU A 414 14.14 19.30 17.48
N GLN A 415 15.36 19.44 17.99
CA GLN A 415 15.69 20.46 18.99
C GLN A 415 15.52 21.87 18.43
N GLN A 416 15.91 22.12 17.18
CA GLN A 416 15.70 23.41 16.51
C GLN A 416 14.22 23.77 16.26
N VAL A 417 13.30 22.80 16.30
CA VAL A 417 11.85 23.06 16.23
C VAL A 417 11.20 23.08 17.62
N GLY A 418 12.00 23.04 18.69
CA GLY A 418 11.53 23.14 20.08
C GLY A 418 11.17 21.80 20.73
N VAL A 419 11.56 20.67 20.15
CA VAL A 419 11.34 19.33 20.73
C VAL A 419 12.62 18.88 21.44
N SER A 420 12.67 19.09 22.76
CA SER A 420 13.81 18.73 23.61
C SER A 420 13.51 17.65 24.65
N ASP A 421 12.26 17.18 24.73
CA ASP A 421 11.87 16.16 25.70
C ASP A 421 12.58 14.81 25.45
N ARG A 422 13.26 14.29 26.47
CA ARG A 422 14.07 13.07 26.35
C ARG A 422 13.25 11.83 26.03
N SER A 423 12.02 11.75 26.56
CA SER A 423 11.14 10.60 26.32
C SER A 423 10.61 10.58 24.88
N VAL A 424 10.28 11.75 24.35
CA VAL A 424 9.84 11.89 22.95
C VAL A 424 10.96 11.58 21.98
N LEU A 425 12.16 12.12 22.22
CA LEU A 425 13.33 11.85 21.38
C LEU A 425 13.71 10.36 21.38
N GLN A 426 13.61 9.70 22.54
CA GLN A 426 13.84 8.26 22.65
C GLN A 426 12.79 7.46 21.86
N GLY A 427 11.50 7.81 21.98
CA GLY A 427 10.44 7.17 21.21
C GLY A 427 10.58 7.39 19.70
N VAL A 428 11.00 8.58 19.26
CA VAL A 428 11.30 8.85 17.85
C VAL A 428 12.46 7.98 17.34
N LYS A 429 13.49 7.77 18.15
CA LYS A 429 14.61 6.90 17.82
C LYS A 429 14.15 5.46 17.65
N GLU A 430 13.36 4.93 18.58
CA GLU A 430 12.80 3.58 18.50
C GLU A 430 11.88 3.40 17.29
N ASP A 431 11.02 4.38 17.01
CA ASP A 431 10.15 4.36 15.83
C ASP A 431 10.97 4.37 14.53
N LYS A 432 12.06 5.14 14.47
CA LYS A 432 12.98 5.16 13.32
C LYS A 432 13.70 3.83 13.13
N GLU A 433 14.23 3.23 14.20
CA GLU A 433 14.93 1.94 14.17
C GLU A 433 14.01 0.82 13.69
N ASN A 434 12.74 0.87 14.10
CA ASN A 434 11.69 -0.05 13.63
C ASN A 434 11.10 0.33 12.25
N GLN A 435 11.68 1.30 11.55
CA GLN A 435 11.22 1.82 10.25
C GLN A 435 9.78 2.37 10.24
N LYS A 436 9.25 2.78 11.40
CA LYS A 436 7.91 3.39 11.60
C LYS A 436 7.97 4.91 11.51
N PHE A 437 8.40 5.44 10.37
CA PHE A 437 8.70 6.88 10.21
C PHE A 437 7.50 7.81 10.39
N HIS A 438 6.30 7.40 9.95
CA HIS A 438 5.09 8.20 10.14
C HIS A 438 4.65 8.22 11.62
N MET A 439 4.87 7.13 12.37
CA MET A 439 4.61 7.10 13.81
C MET A 439 5.52 8.07 14.56
N ALA A 440 6.81 8.12 14.19
CA ALA A 440 7.73 9.10 14.73
C ALA A 440 7.24 10.55 14.51
N CYS A 441 6.72 10.85 13.31
CA CYS A 441 6.12 12.16 13.01
C CYS A 441 4.86 12.44 13.84
N ASN A 442 3.99 11.45 14.01
CA ASN A 442 2.76 11.59 14.81
C ASN A 442 3.08 11.77 16.29
N ARG A 443 4.07 11.06 16.84
CA ARG A 443 4.55 11.24 18.22
C ARG A 443 5.00 12.67 18.48
N VAL A 444 5.75 13.26 17.54
CA VAL A 444 6.16 14.67 17.63
C VAL A 444 4.95 15.60 17.54
N PHE A 445 3.99 15.32 16.65
CA PHE A 445 2.75 16.08 16.55
C PHE A 445 1.97 16.10 17.87
N GLU A 446 1.78 14.93 18.48
CA GLU A 446 1.08 14.76 19.75
C GLU A 446 1.77 15.51 20.89
N TYR A 447 3.10 15.50 20.92
CA TYR A 447 3.88 16.26 21.89
C TYR A 447 3.68 17.78 21.71
N VAL A 448 3.83 18.28 20.48
CA VAL A 448 3.72 19.72 20.17
C VAL A 448 2.31 20.27 20.43
N HIS A 449 1.28 19.43 20.28
CA HIS A 449 -0.12 19.80 20.47
C HIS A 449 -0.76 19.18 21.71
N LYS A 450 0.04 18.76 22.71
CA LYS A 450 -0.45 18.01 23.87
C LYS A 450 -1.56 18.75 24.64
N ASN A 451 -1.43 20.07 24.77
CA ASN A 451 -2.38 20.89 25.52
C ASN A 451 -3.68 21.09 24.73
N GLU A 452 -3.57 21.36 23.44
CA GLU A 452 -4.69 21.54 22.51
C GLU A 452 -5.48 20.25 22.34
N LEU A 453 -4.79 19.10 22.21
CA LEU A 453 -5.42 17.78 22.14
C LEU A 453 -6.13 17.42 23.44
N LYS A 454 -5.58 17.79 24.59
CA LYS A 454 -6.26 17.59 25.88
C LYS A 454 -7.55 18.41 25.93
N LYS A 455 -7.47 19.70 25.60
CA LYS A 455 -8.63 20.60 25.56
C LYS A 455 -9.71 20.11 24.59
N ALA A 456 -9.33 19.71 23.37
CA ALA A 456 -10.26 19.22 22.36
C ALA A 456 -10.96 17.92 22.77
N LYS A 457 -10.30 17.06 23.55
CA LYS A 457 -10.92 15.85 24.14
C LYS A 457 -11.89 16.20 25.26
N ASP A 458 -11.48 17.10 26.15
CA ASP A 458 -12.29 17.52 27.30
C ASP A 458 -13.57 18.24 26.84
N GLU A 459 -13.50 19.00 25.73
CA GLU A 459 -14.62 19.75 25.16
C GLU A 459 -15.42 18.97 24.09
N GLY A 460 -15.02 17.72 23.78
CA GLY A 460 -15.72 16.87 22.80
C GLY A 460 -15.70 17.38 21.36
N ILE A 461 -14.76 18.28 21.02
CA ILE A 461 -14.71 18.99 19.72
C ILE A 461 -14.20 18.08 18.59
N MET A 462 -13.40 17.06 18.91
CA MET A 462 -12.80 16.16 17.91
C MET A 462 -13.40 14.76 17.95
N THR A 463 -13.70 14.22 16.76
CA THR A 463 -14.17 12.83 16.60
C THR A 463 -13.02 11.83 16.69
N ALA A 464 -13.31 10.57 16.99
CA ALA A 464 -12.32 9.49 17.02
C ALA A 464 -11.56 9.33 15.68
N ALA A 465 -12.23 9.59 14.55
CA ALA A 465 -11.62 9.61 13.22
C ALA A 465 -10.54 10.70 13.06
N GLN A 466 -10.71 11.84 13.72
CA GLN A 466 -9.73 12.94 13.69
C GLN A 466 -8.57 12.72 14.65
N LEU A 467 -8.65 11.72 15.53
CA LEU A 467 -7.55 11.24 16.36
C LEU A 467 -6.72 10.16 15.66
N GLU A 468 -7.10 9.71 14.46
CA GLU A 468 -6.32 8.72 13.69
C GLU A 468 -4.92 9.23 13.31
N THR A 469 -4.05 8.26 13.00
CA THR A 469 -2.68 8.46 12.53
C THR A 469 -2.65 9.32 11.27
N ILE A 470 -1.88 10.41 11.31
CA ILE A 470 -1.68 11.31 10.18
C ILE A 470 -0.76 10.65 9.15
N VAL A 471 -1.26 10.53 7.91
CA VAL A 471 -0.53 9.88 6.78
C VAL A 471 -0.29 10.82 5.59
N HIS A 472 -0.62 12.11 5.72
CA HIS A 472 -0.43 13.10 4.67
C HIS A 472 0.09 14.43 5.23
N PRO A 473 1.11 15.07 4.62
CA PRO A 473 1.66 16.35 5.11
C PRO A 473 0.62 17.46 5.19
N ASN A 474 -0.29 17.56 4.21
CA ASN A 474 -1.34 18.58 4.24
C ASN A 474 -2.38 18.34 5.35
N LYS A 475 -2.69 17.07 5.68
CA LYS A 475 -3.56 16.74 6.82
C LYS A 475 -2.90 17.06 8.16
N TYR A 476 -1.56 16.92 8.25
CA TYR A 476 -0.81 17.42 9.39
C TYR A 476 -1.00 18.93 9.58
N PHE A 477 -0.84 19.70 8.49
CA PHE A 477 -0.99 21.16 8.53
C PHE A 477 -2.40 21.57 8.95
N GLU A 478 -3.42 21.01 8.30
CA GLU A 478 -4.83 21.28 8.60
C GLU A 478 -5.12 21.04 10.08
N ARG A 479 -4.75 19.86 10.61
CA ARG A 479 -4.98 19.52 12.01
C ARG A 479 -4.18 20.41 12.97
N SER A 480 -2.93 20.73 12.65
CA SER A 480 -2.09 21.63 13.47
C SER A 480 -2.69 23.03 13.54
N TYR A 481 -3.12 23.58 12.40
CA TYR A 481 -3.70 24.91 12.32
C TYR A 481 -5.01 25.00 13.11
N LEU A 482 -5.90 24.02 12.94
CA LEU A 482 -7.18 23.97 13.64
C LEU A 482 -7.00 23.84 15.15
N LEU A 483 -6.11 22.95 15.61
CA LEU A 483 -5.82 22.77 17.04
C LEU A 483 -5.31 24.05 17.71
N LYS A 484 -4.42 24.79 17.04
CA LYS A 484 -3.87 26.04 17.57
C LYS A 484 -4.88 27.20 17.51
N ASN A 485 -5.94 27.09 16.71
CA ASN A 485 -6.97 28.11 16.54
C ASN A 485 -8.34 27.73 17.15
N LEU A 486 -8.44 26.66 17.95
CA LEU A 486 -9.68 26.21 18.61
C LEU A 486 -10.46 27.33 19.32
N GLY A 487 -9.80 28.38 19.82
CA GLY A 487 -10.44 29.49 20.52
C GLY A 487 -10.87 30.70 19.67
N LYS A 488 -10.45 30.79 18.41
CA LYS A 488 -10.77 31.94 17.53
C LYS A 488 -12.06 31.77 16.73
N SER A 489 -12.59 30.54 16.65
CA SER A 489 -13.83 30.24 15.92
C SER A 489 -15.11 30.54 16.70
N ASN A 490 -15.02 30.90 18.00
CA ASN A 490 -16.18 31.17 18.86
C ASN A 490 -16.92 32.51 18.59
N ASN A 491 -16.55 33.25 17.54
CA ASN A 491 -17.17 34.54 17.19
C ASN A 491 -18.09 34.49 15.95
N GLY A 492 -18.71 33.34 15.65
CA GLY A 492 -19.91 33.32 14.81
C GLY A 492 -20.02 32.23 13.75
N ASP A 493 -18.99 31.40 13.55
CA ASP A 493 -19.09 30.23 12.67
C ASP A 493 -18.87 28.97 13.52
N ASP A 494 -19.97 28.25 13.76
CA ASP A 494 -19.98 26.88 14.26
C ASP A 494 -19.22 25.98 13.28
N VAL A 495 -17.89 25.97 13.36
CA VAL A 495 -17.09 24.90 12.74
C VAL A 495 -17.16 23.72 13.69
N LYS A 496 -18.33 23.07 13.74
CA LYS A 496 -18.32 21.65 14.05
C LYS A 496 -17.46 21.01 12.97
N MET A 497 -16.46 20.26 13.40
CA MET A 497 -15.63 19.44 12.51
C MET A 497 -16.48 18.24 12.03
N GLU A 498 -17.58 18.51 11.33
CA GLU A 498 -18.46 17.52 10.74
C GLU A 498 -17.84 17.01 9.43
N GLY A 499 -17.44 15.72 9.47
CA GLY A 499 -17.26 14.79 8.36
C GLY A 499 -16.59 15.26 7.07
N PHE A 500 -15.29 14.97 6.92
CA PHE A 500 -14.65 14.71 5.62
C PHE A 500 -13.53 13.68 5.74
#